data_AF-A0A1Z9QKR9-F1
#
_entry.id   AF-A0A1Z9QKR9-F1
#
_cell.length_a   1.000
_cell.length_b   1.000
_cell.length_c   1.000
_cell.angle_alpha   90.00
_cell.angle_beta   90.00
_cell.angle_gamma   90.00
#
_symmetry.space_group_name_H-M   'P 1'
#
loop_
_entity.id
_entity.type
_entity.pdbx_description
1 polymer ?
#
loop_
_entity_poly.entity_id
_entity_poly.type
_entity_poly.pdbx_seq_one_letter_code
_entity_poly.pdbx_strand_id
1 'polypeptide(L)'
;MRFLICFTLPMLVSACGVGHALGQQPPVTEIYKIYDGNNDGVLEVTEVAGSRYARQFPRWDVDGDKQVSPTEIIAFRRRFGIAADGTMLRAPTRKEGSKKFVVPDIAGLKRVRKGVSLSRDDARNSAFVLGTEMHEVDGTQYVILTDHIDDAFLQPLQKLALHHQGQIISVPDLALLHEQEERFTELQKQLQAIGPRYVAIAPRLATFRENMLMGMWELLSTLDDDPELDVFPGVLLASNAPAFSKLIAQSLSHQPVADTHLRPIALSQVLSDAETRSLQKAAMLRQYFRSRDLETPIVAIYGKKAKAAPRLKGEQVWNLEAPGGGNFIESFSPDLSGKFNESNLIIMHGHGVPGMSCSVDIKGVPENLHGKVLMTGSCFSASPNKSDLPEMRDAPGGYTVQKRDAFVLRAIDQGAVVAFGHQRLSSGFPHLYPVLECWLEGNTVGEGYQRLINGLINLKGLKSGDFVIRERTKKPPQNSLLYVVIGDPALQPFGN
;
A
#
# COMPACT_ATOMS: atom_id res chain seq x y z
N MET A 1 24.02 4.91 -72.08
CA MET A 1 23.84 6.02 -71.12
C MET A 1 22.39 6.02 -70.64
N ARG A 2 22.20 6.39 -69.37
CA ARG A 2 20.99 6.26 -68.52
C ARG A 2 19.77 7.12 -68.95
N PHE A 3 18.66 6.85 -68.23
CA PHE A 3 17.36 7.55 -68.08
C PHE A 3 16.23 6.98 -68.97
N LEU A 4 15.16 6.31 -68.49
CA LEU A 4 14.26 6.39 -67.31
C LEU A 4 13.13 7.42 -67.46
N ILE A 5 11.99 7.01 -68.01
CA ILE A 5 10.66 7.65 -67.85
C ILE A 5 9.54 6.58 -67.84
N CYS A 6 9.13 6.22 -66.63
CA CYS A 6 7.74 6.18 -66.14
C CYS A 6 6.62 5.71 -67.09
N PHE A 7 6.14 4.48 -66.85
CA PHE A 7 4.77 4.07 -67.19
C PHE A 7 3.88 4.12 -65.95
N THR A 8 2.79 4.85 -66.10
CA THR A 8 1.67 5.02 -65.18
C THR A 8 0.79 3.76 -65.15
N LEU A 9 0.48 3.25 -63.95
CA LEU A 9 -0.70 2.43 -63.70
C LEU A 9 -1.49 3.06 -62.53
N PRO A 10 -2.78 3.40 -62.69
CA PRO A 10 -3.57 3.95 -61.61
C PRO A 10 -3.99 2.82 -60.64
N MET A 11 -3.50 2.88 -59.40
CA MET A 11 -4.10 2.14 -58.30
C MET A 11 -5.49 2.75 -58.01
N LEU A 12 -6.53 2.00 -58.35
CA LEU A 12 -7.84 2.12 -57.70
C LEU A 12 -7.70 1.65 -56.25
N VAL A 13 -7.42 2.59 -55.35
CA VAL A 13 -7.59 2.38 -53.91
C VAL A 13 -9.10 2.39 -53.65
N SER A 14 -9.69 1.20 -53.57
CA SER A 14 -11.04 1.05 -53.05
C SER A 14 -10.98 1.26 -51.54
N ALA A 15 -11.35 2.47 -51.11
CA ALA A 15 -11.58 2.79 -49.72
C ALA A 15 -12.86 2.10 -49.24
N CYS A 16 -12.72 0.97 -48.55
CA CYS A 16 -13.74 0.50 -47.62
C CYS A 16 -13.26 0.81 -46.20
N GLY A 17 -13.64 2.00 -45.73
CA GLY A 17 -13.47 2.39 -44.35
C GLY A 17 -14.42 1.59 -43.45
N VAL A 18 -13.88 1.06 -42.36
CA VAL A 18 -14.62 0.93 -41.11
C VAL A 18 -13.75 1.60 -40.05
N GLY A 19 -14.01 2.89 -39.82
CA GLY A 19 -13.45 3.60 -38.70
C GLY A 19 -14.03 3.02 -37.41
N HIS A 20 -13.26 2.22 -36.70
CA HIS A 20 -13.56 1.96 -35.29
C HIS A 20 -13.03 3.12 -34.45
N ALA A 21 -13.95 3.77 -33.75
CA ALA A 21 -13.62 4.76 -32.74
C ALA A 21 -12.62 4.16 -31.74
N LEU A 22 -11.58 4.93 -31.41
CA LEU A 22 -10.62 4.65 -30.35
C LEU A 22 -11.37 4.27 -29.05
N GLY A 23 -11.48 2.97 -28.75
CA GLY A 23 -12.03 2.46 -27.49
C GLY A 23 -13.01 1.28 -27.56
N GLN A 24 -13.55 0.90 -28.73
CA GLN A 24 -14.40 -0.29 -28.86
C GLN A 24 -13.58 -1.54 -29.25
N GLN A 25 -13.84 -2.66 -28.57
CA GLN A 25 -13.29 -3.96 -28.96
C GLN A 25 -14.07 -4.48 -30.17
N PRO A 26 -13.44 -5.16 -31.15
CA PRO A 26 -14.18 -5.69 -32.29
C PRO A 26 -15.10 -6.84 -31.86
N PRO A 27 -16.25 -7.07 -32.54
CA PRO A 27 -17.09 -8.24 -32.35
C PRO A 27 -16.30 -9.56 -32.39
N VAL A 28 -16.72 -10.55 -31.60
CA VAL A 28 -16.12 -11.90 -31.63
C VAL A 28 -16.26 -12.50 -33.02
N THR A 29 -17.39 -12.32 -33.69
CA THR A 29 -17.62 -12.77 -35.08
C THR A 29 -16.61 -12.19 -36.07
N GLU A 30 -16.16 -10.95 -35.85
CA GLU A 30 -15.15 -10.31 -36.69
C GLU A 30 -13.75 -10.87 -36.43
N ILE A 31 -13.45 -11.28 -35.19
CA ILE A 31 -12.20 -11.98 -34.88
C ILE A 31 -12.13 -13.30 -35.66
N TYR A 32 -13.16 -14.13 -35.60
CA TYR A 32 -13.16 -15.41 -36.34
C TYR A 32 -13.13 -15.20 -37.84
N LYS A 33 -13.89 -14.25 -38.38
CA LYS A 33 -13.85 -13.94 -39.82
C LYS A 33 -12.44 -13.58 -40.33
N ILE A 34 -11.59 -13.00 -39.49
CA ILE A 34 -10.25 -12.53 -39.89
C ILE A 34 -9.17 -13.58 -39.59
N TYR A 35 -9.32 -14.34 -38.51
CA TYR A 35 -8.25 -15.18 -37.97
C TYR A 35 -8.55 -16.68 -37.97
N ASP A 36 -9.78 -17.14 -38.20
CA ASP A 36 -10.08 -18.57 -38.41
C ASP A 36 -9.78 -18.88 -39.89
N GLY A 37 -8.52 -19.23 -40.17
CA GLY A 37 -8.00 -19.36 -41.52
C GLY A 37 -8.41 -20.67 -42.19
N ASN A 38 -8.63 -21.71 -41.39
CA ASN A 38 -9.07 -23.02 -41.84
C ASN A 38 -10.62 -23.18 -41.84
N ASN A 39 -11.36 -22.22 -41.28
CA ASN A 39 -12.82 -22.17 -41.16
C ASN A 39 -13.40 -23.36 -40.38
N ASP A 40 -12.70 -23.85 -39.37
CA ASP A 40 -13.17 -24.94 -38.51
C ASP A 40 -14.03 -24.47 -37.32
N GLY A 41 -14.15 -23.16 -37.14
CA GLY A 41 -14.97 -22.55 -36.08
C GLY A 41 -14.25 -22.41 -34.74
N VAL A 42 -12.97 -22.73 -34.67
CA VAL A 42 -12.08 -22.46 -33.53
C VAL A 42 -10.91 -21.58 -33.97
N LEU A 43 -10.12 -21.07 -33.02
CA LEU A 43 -8.85 -20.43 -33.31
C LEU A 43 -7.73 -21.28 -32.75
N GLU A 44 -6.71 -21.51 -33.57
CA GLU A 44 -5.45 -22.10 -33.13
C GLU A 44 -4.38 -21.01 -32.88
N VAL A 45 -3.38 -21.36 -32.08
CA VAL A 45 -2.29 -20.44 -31.69
C VAL A 45 -1.53 -19.90 -32.91
N THR A 46 -1.39 -20.72 -33.95
CA THR A 46 -0.71 -20.41 -35.21
C THR A 46 -1.45 -19.35 -36.01
N GLU A 47 -2.78 -19.37 -35.98
CA GLU A 47 -3.63 -18.48 -36.76
C GLU A 47 -3.66 -17.06 -36.20
N VAL A 48 -3.47 -16.91 -34.88
CA VAL A 48 -3.41 -15.60 -34.23
C VAL A 48 -1.99 -15.10 -33.94
N ALA A 49 -0.95 -15.89 -34.21
CA ALA A 49 0.45 -15.64 -33.82
C ALA A 49 1.01 -14.29 -34.28
N GLY A 50 0.58 -13.80 -35.45
CA GLY A 50 0.98 -12.50 -36.02
C GLY A 50 0.10 -11.32 -35.62
N SER A 51 -0.89 -11.52 -34.75
CA SER A 51 -1.91 -10.52 -34.42
C SER A 51 -1.76 -9.94 -33.02
N ARG A 52 -2.53 -8.89 -32.73
CA ARG A 52 -2.71 -8.37 -31.36
C ARG A 52 -3.29 -9.40 -30.38
N TYR A 53 -3.87 -10.50 -30.88
CA TYR A 53 -4.50 -11.56 -30.09
C TYR A 53 -3.57 -12.71 -29.72
N ALA A 54 -2.35 -12.78 -30.27
CA ALA A 54 -1.34 -13.75 -29.84
C ALA A 54 -1.11 -13.74 -28.32
N ARG A 55 -1.20 -12.54 -27.70
CA ARG A 55 -1.07 -12.37 -26.23
C ARG A 55 -2.34 -12.69 -25.45
N GLN A 56 -3.50 -12.74 -26.11
CA GLN A 56 -4.78 -13.06 -25.47
C GLN A 56 -5.13 -14.54 -25.61
N PHE A 57 -4.57 -15.24 -26.59
CA PHE A 57 -4.84 -16.66 -26.86
C PHE A 57 -4.74 -17.54 -25.60
N PRO A 58 -3.64 -17.50 -24.81
CA PRO A 58 -3.54 -18.35 -23.61
C PRO A 58 -4.47 -17.93 -22.46
N ARG A 59 -5.19 -16.81 -22.62
CA ARG A 59 -6.16 -16.30 -21.64
C ARG A 59 -7.59 -16.60 -22.07
N TRP A 60 -7.80 -16.88 -23.36
CA TRP A 60 -9.06 -17.31 -23.93
C TRP A 60 -9.20 -18.83 -23.84
N ASP A 61 -8.12 -19.58 -24.10
CA ASP A 61 -8.03 -21.04 -23.93
C ASP A 61 -8.08 -21.38 -22.43
N VAL A 62 -9.29 -21.64 -21.90
CA VAL A 62 -9.49 -21.83 -20.46
C VAL A 62 -9.32 -23.30 -20.07
N ASP A 63 -9.64 -24.23 -20.96
CA ASP A 63 -9.53 -25.66 -20.73
C ASP A 63 -8.17 -26.26 -21.17
N GLY A 64 -7.34 -25.48 -21.86
CA GLY A 64 -5.96 -25.81 -22.20
C GLY A 64 -5.85 -26.78 -23.37
N ASP A 65 -6.90 -26.90 -24.19
CA ASP A 65 -6.95 -27.81 -25.34
C ASP A 65 -6.23 -27.26 -26.59
N LYS A 66 -5.69 -26.03 -26.49
CA LYS A 66 -4.97 -25.28 -27.54
C LYS A 66 -5.86 -24.82 -28.69
N GLN A 67 -7.17 -24.91 -28.54
CA GLN A 67 -8.17 -24.35 -29.43
C GLN A 67 -8.97 -23.32 -28.65
N VAL A 68 -9.39 -22.24 -29.30
CA VAL A 68 -10.24 -21.24 -28.66
C VAL A 68 -11.56 -21.17 -29.39
N SER A 69 -12.63 -21.51 -28.69
CA SER A 69 -14.00 -21.41 -29.20
C SER A 69 -14.57 -19.99 -29.04
N PRO A 70 -15.54 -19.57 -29.88
CA PRO A 70 -16.21 -18.28 -29.74
C PRO A 70 -16.83 -18.09 -28.35
N THR A 71 -17.31 -19.19 -27.75
CA THR A 71 -17.87 -19.25 -26.40
C THR A 71 -16.87 -18.86 -25.33
N GLU A 72 -15.61 -19.25 -25.45
CA GLU A 72 -14.57 -18.92 -24.48
C GLU A 72 -14.17 -17.45 -24.56
N ILE A 73 -14.04 -16.89 -25.78
CA ILE A 73 -13.79 -15.45 -25.95
C ILE A 73 -14.94 -14.64 -25.35
N ILE A 74 -16.20 -15.06 -25.58
CA ILE A 74 -17.39 -14.41 -25.00
C ILE A 74 -17.38 -14.54 -23.46
N ALA A 75 -17.07 -15.72 -22.92
CA ALA A 75 -17.02 -15.95 -21.48
C ALA A 75 -15.91 -15.11 -20.82
N PHE A 76 -14.75 -15.02 -21.45
CA PHE A 76 -13.65 -14.15 -21.03
C PHE A 76 -14.08 -12.68 -21.05
N ARG A 77 -14.65 -12.19 -22.16
CA ARG A 77 -15.13 -10.80 -22.31
C ARG A 77 -16.20 -10.42 -21.30
N ARG A 78 -17.11 -11.33 -20.97
CA ARG A 78 -18.13 -11.12 -19.92
C ARG A 78 -17.53 -10.81 -18.55
N ARG A 79 -16.37 -11.38 -18.20
CA ARG A 79 -15.65 -11.07 -16.94
C ARG A 79 -15.20 -9.59 -16.86
N PHE A 80 -15.07 -8.94 -18.01
CA PHE A 80 -14.68 -7.54 -18.14
C PHE A 80 -15.84 -6.64 -18.57
N GLY A 81 -17.07 -7.15 -18.56
CA GLY A 81 -18.27 -6.39 -18.91
C GLY A 81 -18.36 -6.04 -20.41
N ILE A 82 -17.82 -6.88 -21.29
CA ILE A 82 -17.84 -6.70 -22.74
C ILE A 82 -18.73 -7.77 -23.38
N ALA A 83 -19.62 -7.37 -24.28
CA ALA A 83 -20.54 -8.22 -25.01
C ALA A 83 -19.85 -8.91 -26.21
N ALA A 84 -20.54 -9.87 -26.82
CA ALA A 84 -20.04 -10.58 -28.00
C ALA A 84 -19.82 -9.64 -29.20
N ASP A 85 -20.63 -8.60 -29.34
CA ASP A 85 -20.51 -7.56 -30.37
C ASP A 85 -19.44 -6.49 -30.05
N GLY A 86 -18.71 -6.64 -28.95
CA GLY A 86 -17.66 -5.68 -28.56
C GLY A 86 -18.15 -4.44 -27.83
N THR A 87 -19.47 -4.30 -27.64
CA THR A 87 -20.05 -3.23 -26.81
C THR A 87 -19.85 -3.53 -25.33
N MET A 88 -19.82 -2.49 -24.49
CA MET A 88 -19.85 -2.70 -23.04
C MET A 88 -21.23 -3.21 -22.65
N LEU A 89 -21.30 -4.38 -22.01
CA LEU A 89 -22.49 -4.83 -21.33
C LEU A 89 -22.86 -3.74 -20.32
N ARG A 90 -23.99 -3.06 -20.54
CA ARG A 90 -24.61 -2.28 -19.48
C ARG A 90 -24.71 -3.23 -18.29
N ALA A 91 -24.08 -2.83 -17.17
CA ALA A 91 -24.27 -3.55 -15.92
C ALA A 91 -25.78 -3.79 -15.79
N PRO A 92 -26.23 -5.02 -15.51
CA PRO A 92 -27.64 -5.25 -15.32
C PRO A 92 -28.09 -4.21 -14.29
N THR A 93 -29.06 -3.39 -14.66
CA THR A 93 -29.83 -2.58 -13.70
C THR A 93 -30.59 -3.58 -12.85
N ARG A 94 -29.85 -4.23 -11.95
CA ARG A 94 -30.41 -4.78 -10.74
C ARG A 94 -31.10 -3.56 -10.14
N LYS A 95 -32.43 -3.62 -10.02
CA LYS A 95 -33.14 -2.86 -8.99
C LYS A 95 -32.58 -3.33 -7.64
N GLU A 96 -31.35 -2.97 -7.35
CA GLU A 96 -30.87 -2.89 -5.99
C GLU A 96 -31.65 -1.72 -5.42
N GLY A 97 -32.71 -2.02 -4.65
CA GLY A 97 -33.17 -1.07 -3.66
C GLY A 97 -31.93 -0.52 -2.97
N SER A 98 -31.81 0.81 -2.92
CA SER A 98 -30.61 1.55 -2.49
C SER A 98 -29.79 0.73 -1.50
N LYS A 99 -28.61 0.22 -1.93
CA LYS A 99 -27.71 -0.53 -1.06
C LYS A 99 -27.52 0.28 0.22
N LYS A 100 -28.08 -0.19 1.34
CA LYS A 100 -28.03 0.52 2.61
C LYS A 100 -26.56 0.65 3.00
N PHE A 101 -26.08 1.88 3.16
CA PHE A 101 -24.76 2.14 3.71
C PHE A 101 -24.76 1.71 5.18
N VAL A 102 -23.95 0.71 5.50
CA VAL A 102 -23.81 0.16 6.86
C VAL A 102 -22.43 0.53 7.38
N VAL A 103 -22.38 1.09 8.58
CA VAL A 103 -21.12 1.33 9.32
C VAL A 103 -21.04 0.26 10.39
N PRO A 104 -20.09 -0.69 10.30
CA PRO A 104 -19.86 -1.67 11.36
C PRO A 104 -19.42 -0.99 12.66
N ASP A 105 -19.66 -1.62 13.80
CA ASP A 105 -19.00 -1.22 15.05
C ASP A 105 -17.55 -1.73 15.04
N ILE A 106 -16.60 -0.89 15.47
CA ILE A 106 -15.18 -1.26 15.57
C ILE A 106 -14.99 -2.41 16.56
N ALA A 107 -15.69 -2.40 17.70
CA ALA A 107 -15.59 -3.46 18.69
C ALA A 107 -16.10 -4.82 18.16
N GLY A 108 -16.98 -4.79 17.15
CA GLY A 108 -17.56 -5.97 16.51
C GLY A 108 -16.77 -6.50 15.30
N LEU A 109 -15.62 -5.91 14.96
CA LEU A 109 -14.85 -6.36 13.80
C LEU A 109 -14.26 -7.75 14.01
N LYS A 110 -14.43 -8.62 13.01
CA LYS A 110 -13.87 -9.96 13.05
C LYS A 110 -12.33 -9.91 13.01
N ARG A 111 -11.67 -10.56 13.96
CA ARG A 111 -10.20 -10.72 14.01
C ARG A 111 -9.79 -11.93 13.16
N VAL A 112 -9.19 -11.68 12.00
CA VAL A 112 -8.73 -12.72 11.08
C VAL A 112 -7.36 -13.24 11.52
N ARG A 113 -7.29 -14.54 11.79
CA ARG A 113 -6.05 -15.27 12.12
C ARG A 113 -6.07 -16.64 11.46
N LYS A 114 -4.98 -17.40 11.58
CA LYS A 114 -4.90 -18.75 11.03
C LYS A 114 -6.10 -19.60 11.51
N GLY A 115 -6.76 -20.26 10.57
CA GLY A 115 -7.96 -21.07 10.83
C GLY A 115 -9.29 -20.30 10.96
N VAL A 116 -9.28 -18.95 10.98
CA VAL A 116 -10.50 -18.14 11.04
C VAL A 116 -10.85 -17.62 9.64
N SER A 117 -11.89 -18.20 9.03
CA SER A 117 -12.33 -17.81 7.68
C SER A 117 -13.16 -16.53 7.67
N LEU A 118 -12.97 -15.70 6.65
CA LEU A 118 -13.74 -14.47 6.45
C LEU A 118 -14.99 -14.75 5.62
N SER A 119 -16.18 -14.34 6.09
CA SER A 119 -17.39 -14.48 5.28
C SER A 119 -17.38 -13.49 4.11
N ARG A 120 -18.14 -13.80 3.04
CA ARG A 120 -18.30 -12.86 1.91
C ARG A 120 -18.89 -11.52 2.35
N ASP A 121 -19.76 -11.54 3.36
CA ASP A 121 -20.40 -10.32 3.87
C ASP A 121 -19.43 -9.47 4.69
N ASP A 122 -18.61 -10.09 5.55
CA ASP A 122 -17.54 -9.39 6.27
C ASP A 122 -16.54 -8.76 5.31
N ALA A 123 -16.12 -9.52 4.29
CA ALA A 123 -15.23 -9.03 3.24
C ALA A 123 -15.87 -7.88 2.44
N ARG A 124 -17.16 -7.97 2.14
CA ARG A 124 -17.90 -6.94 1.39
C ARG A 124 -17.94 -5.63 2.16
N ASN A 125 -18.25 -5.70 3.47
CA ASN A 125 -18.46 -4.56 4.34
C ASN A 125 -17.19 -4.08 5.06
N SER A 126 -16.03 -4.69 4.78
CA SER A 126 -14.77 -4.45 5.52
C SER A 126 -14.91 -4.63 7.04
N ALA A 127 -15.78 -5.54 7.47
CA ALA A 127 -16.08 -5.78 8.88
C ALA A 127 -15.05 -6.74 9.54
N PHE A 128 -13.77 -6.51 9.27
CA PHE A 128 -12.68 -7.35 9.77
C PHE A 128 -11.36 -6.59 9.87
N VAL A 129 -10.49 -7.08 10.75
CA VAL A 129 -9.10 -6.65 10.90
C VAL A 129 -8.22 -7.87 11.14
N LEU A 130 -6.91 -7.71 11.03
CA LEU A 130 -5.95 -8.75 11.41
C LEU A 130 -6.08 -9.03 12.91
N GLY A 131 -6.10 -10.30 13.28
CA GLY A 131 -5.91 -10.73 14.65
C GLY A 131 -4.42 -10.64 14.98
N THR A 132 -4.10 -9.83 15.98
CA THR A 132 -2.76 -9.68 16.54
C THR A 132 -2.79 -10.12 17.99
N GLU A 133 -1.71 -10.73 18.46
CA GLU A 133 -1.55 -11.17 19.83
C GLU A 133 -0.30 -10.49 20.39
N MET A 134 -0.24 -10.35 21.72
CA MET A 134 0.98 -9.88 22.37
C MET A 134 2.04 -10.97 22.22
N HIS A 135 3.26 -10.56 21.89
CA HIS A 135 4.43 -11.41 21.83
C HIS A 135 5.46 -10.80 22.80
N GLU A 136 5.94 -11.59 23.75
CA GLU A 136 6.94 -11.13 24.70
C GLU A 136 8.28 -10.94 23.97
N VAL A 137 9.12 -10.04 24.49
CA VAL A 137 10.48 -9.82 23.99
C VAL A 137 11.40 -9.96 25.18
N ASP A 138 12.29 -10.95 25.14
CA ASP A 138 13.16 -11.29 26.26
C ASP A 138 14.31 -10.27 26.44
N GLY A 139 14.64 -9.56 25.36
CA GLY A 139 15.68 -8.55 25.34
C GLY A 139 15.37 -7.32 26.21
N THR A 140 16.44 -6.58 26.55
CA THR A 140 16.34 -5.31 27.30
C THR A 140 17.05 -4.15 26.60
N GLN A 141 17.91 -4.45 25.63
CA GLN A 141 18.81 -3.45 25.03
C GLN A 141 18.16 -2.68 23.87
N TYR A 142 18.64 -1.47 23.61
CA TYR A 142 18.27 -0.70 22.42
C TYR A 142 19.41 -0.80 21.40
N VAL A 143 19.13 -1.26 20.18
CA VAL A 143 20.12 -1.39 19.11
C VAL A 143 19.69 -0.59 17.89
N ILE A 144 20.64 0.14 17.31
CA ILE A 144 20.48 0.80 16.01
C ILE A 144 21.29 0.01 14.98
N LEU A 145 20.61 -0.52 13.96
CA LEU A 145 21.26 -1.14 12.79
C LEU A 145 21.31 -0.12 11.66
N THR A 146 22.49 0.16 11.12
CA THR A 146 22.62 1.19 10.08
C THR A 146 23.67 0.86 9.03
N ASP A 147 23.48 1.37 7.81
CA ASP A 147 24.49 1.44 6.76
C ASP A 147 24.85 2.88 6.37
N HIS A 148 24.49 3.85 7.22
CA HIS A 148 24.96 5.24 7.07
C HIS A 148 26.47 5.32 7.29
N ILE A 149 27.12 6.14 6.45
CA ILE A 149 28.56 6.45 6.53
C ILE A 149 28.82 7.95 6.69
N ASP A 150 27.78 8.76 6.56
CA ASP A 150 27.86 10.22 6.62
C ASP A 150 27.56 10.68 8.04
N ASP A 151 28.48 11.47 8.60
CA ASP A 151 28.39 12.04 9.95
C ASP A 151 27.09 12.83 10.17
N ALA A 152 26.52 13.42 9.12
CA ALA A 152 25.26 14.15 9.21
C ALA A 152 24.07 13.25 9.59
N PHE A 153 24.16 11.94 9.36
CA PHE A 153 23.19 10.94 9.82
C PHE A 153 23.67 10.19 11.07
N LEU A 154 24.97 9.90 11.17
CA LEU A 154 25.54 9.18 12.31
C LEU A 154 25.46 9.99 13.62
N GLN A 155 25.68 11.30 13.60
CA GLN A 155 25.60 12.14 14.80
C GLN A 155 24.19 12.13 15.43
N PRO A 156 23.08 12.31 14.68
CA PRO A 156 21.74 12.06 15.22
C PRO A 156 21.55 10.65 15.78
N LEU A 157 22.01 9.61 15.09
CA LEU A 157 21.90 8.23 15.59
C LEU A 157 22.65 8.02 16.91
N GLN A 158 23.84 8.62 17.07
CA GLN A 158 24.61 8.60 18.32
C GLN A 158 23.85 9.27 19.47
N LYS A 159 23.16 10.38 19.22
CA LYS A 159 22.31 11.04 20.22
C LYS A 159 21.13 10.15 20.63
N LEU A 160 20.50 9.49 19.67
CA LEU A 160 19.40 8.56 19.93
C LEU A 160 19.86 7.35 20.74
N ALA A 161 20.98 6.72 20.34
CA ALA A 161 21.57 5.61 21.07
C ALA A 161 21.92 6.03 22.51
N LEU A 162 22.56 7.19 22.71
CA LEU A 162 22.89 7.68 24.04
C LEU A 162 21.66 7.90 24.91
N HIS A 163 20.58 8.46 24.35
CA HIS A 163 19.32 8.69 25.06
C HIS A 163 18.72 7.38 25.59
N HIS A 164 18.73 6.34 24.77
CA HIS A 164 18.20 5.01 25.13
C HIS A 164 19.25 4.09 25.79
N GLN A 165 20.45 4.59 26.09
CA GLN A 165 21.60 3.80 26.57
C GLN A 165 21.90 2.59 25.65
N GLY A 166 21.63 2.76 24.35
CA GLY A 166 21.74 1.74 23.34
C GLY A 166 23.08 1.74 22.60
N GLN A 167 23.17 0.84 21.62
CA GLN A 167 24.37 0.61 20.82
C GLN A 167 24.06 0.78 19.33
N ILE A 168 25.08 1.17 18.55
CA ILE A 168 24.98 1.25 17.09
C ILE A 168 25.82 0.13 16.49
N ILE A 169 25.22 -0.67 15.61
CA ILE A 169 25.92 -1.65 14.80
C ILE A 169 25.84 -1.20 13.34
N SER A 170 27.00 -0.95 12.76
CA SER A 170 27.12 -0.54 11.37
C SER A 170 27.42 -1.73 10.47
N VAL A 171 26.67 -1.84 9.36
CA VAL A 171 26.93 -2.79 8.28
C VAL A 171 27.19 -2.06 6.96
N PRO A 172 27.91 -2.65 5.99
CA PRO A 172 28.25 -1.93 4.76
C PRO A 172 27.05 -1.56 3.87
N ASP A 173 26.06 -2.46 3.79
CA ASP A 173 24.86 -2.29 2.98
C ASP A 173 23.71 -3.15 3.53
N LEU A 174 22.70 -2.48 4.10
CA LEU A 174 21.52 -3.17 4.64
C LEU A 174 20.68 -3.85 3.54
N ALA A 175 20.70 -3.36 2.30
CA ALA A 175 19.94 -3.97 1.20
C ALA A 175 20.51 -5.31 0.76
N LEU A 176 21.80 -5.55 0.99
CA LEU A 176 22.50 -6.77 0.57
C LEU A 176 22.83 -7.71 1.72
N LEU A 177 22.47 -7.37 2.97
CA LEU A 177 22.80 -8.19 4.14
C LEU A 177 22.32 -9.64 3.98
N HIS A 178 21.11 -9.83 3.45
CA HIS A 178 20.50 -11.14 3.24
C HIS A 178 21.23 -12.02 2.20
N GLU A 179 22.12 -11.43 1.39
CA GLU A 179 22.96 -12.15 0.41
C GLU A 179 24.35 -12.50 0.99
N GLN A 180 24.70 -11.97 2.16
CA GLN A 180 26.02 -12.11 2.78
C GLN A 180 25.95 -13.08 3.97
N GLU A 181 25.94 -14.39 3.70
CA GLU A 181 25.71 -15.44 4.70
C GLU A 181 26.60 -15.34 5.95
N GLU A 182 27.91 -15.14 5.76
CA GLU A 182 28.86 -15.00 6.87
C GLU A 182 28.54 -13.78 7.74
N ARG A 183 28.30 -12.62 7.12
CA ARG A 183 27.97 -11.37 7.81
C ARG A 183 26.61 -11.45 8.50
N PHE A 184 25.63 -12.05 7.84
CA PHE A 184 24.30 -12.26 8.40
C PHE A 184 24.39 -13.09 9.68
N THR A 185 25.12 -14.21 9.63
CA THR A 185 25.33 -15.11 10.78
C THR A 185 26.12 -14.42 11.90
N GLU A 186 27.13 -13.63 11.56
CA GLU A 186 27.89 -12.84 12.54
C GLU A 186 26.99 -11.83 13.26
N LEU A 187 26.18 -11.07 12.50
CA LEU A 187 25.26 -10.08 13.06
C LEU A 187 24.17 -10.74 13.90
N GLN A 188 23.62 -11.87 13.45
CA GLN A 188 22.63 -12.64 14.21
C GLN A 188 23.19 -13.02 15.59
N LYS A 189 24.38 -13.63 15.64
CA LYS A 189 25.04 -14.00 16.91
C LYS A 189 25.33 -12.78 17.78
N GLN A 190 25.75 -11.67 17.17
CA GLN A 190 25.99 -10.43 17.89
C GLN A 190 24.69 -9.91 18.53
N LEU A 191 23.57 -9.91 17.80
CA LEU A 191 22.26 -9.50 18.31
C LEU A 191 21.77 -10.43 19.42
N GLN A 192 21.88 -11.75 19.25
CA GLN A 192 21.56 -12.72 20.30
C GLN A 192 22.36 -12.47 21.59
N ALA A 193 23.66 -12.16 21.47
CA ALA A 193 24.49 -11.84 22.63
C ALA A 193 24.12 -10.50 23.30
N ILE A 194 23.60 -9.54 22.53
CA ILE A 194 23.16 -8.24 23.06
C ILE A 194 21.78 -8.36 23.75
N GLY A 195 20.88 -9.19 23.22
CA GLY A 195 19.50 -9.28 23.71
C GLY A 195 18.73 -7.96 23.52
N PRO A 196 18.51 -7.51 22.27
CA PRO A 196 17.77 -6.28 22.00
C PRO A 196 16.29 -6.42 22.34
N ARG A 197 15.75 -5.44 23.08
CA ARG A 197 14.31 -5.20 23.15
C ARG A 197 13.81 -4.43 21.94
N TYR A 198 14.58 -3.41 21.54
CA TYR A 198 14.24 -2.50 20.46
C TYR A 198 15.33 -2.54 19.39
N VAL A 199 14.91 -2.64 18.13
CA VAL A 199 15.81 -2.54 16.98
C VAL A 199 15.36 -1.42 16.05
N ALA A 200 16.12 -0.33 16.05
CA ALA A 200 15.92 0.78 15.12
C ALA A 200 16.74 0.53 13.85
N ILE A 201 16.06 0.31 12.73
CA ILE A 201 16.67 0.06 11.42
C ILE A 201 16.81 1.42 10.72
N ALA A 202 18.03 1.90 10.56
CA ALA A 202 18.35 3.20 9.98
C ALA A 202 19.08 3.04 8.63
N PRO A 203 18.37 2.76 7.53
CA PRO A 203 18.98 2.57 6.22
C PRO A 203 19.19 3.90 5.51
N ARG A 204 20.21 3.96 4.65
CA ARG A 204 20.29 4.99 3.61
C ARG A 204 19.07 4.89 2.69
N LEU A 205 18.65 6.03 2.13
CA LEU A 205 17.54 6.07 1.19
C LEU A 205 17.73 5.16 -0.05
N ALA A 206 18.98 4.90 -0.45
CA ALA A 206 19.33 4.02 -1.56
C ALA A 206 19.24 2.52 -1.22
N THR A 207 19.29 2.16 0.06
CA THR A 207 19.25 0.79 0.58
C THR A 207 17.91 0.46 1.23
N PHE A 208 17.06 1.47 1.49
CA PHE A 208 15.64 1.26 1.75
C PHE A 208 14.92 0.65 0.53
N ARG A 209 14.75 -0.67 0.54
CA ARG A 209 14.12 -1.47 -0.52
C ARG A 209 13.29 -2.61 0.06
N GLU A 210 12.57 -3.34 -0.79
CA GLU A 210 11.75 -4.46 -0.35
C GLU A 210 12.57 -5.59 0.28
N ASN A 211 13.68 -6.03 -0.33
CA ASN A 211 14.50 -7.11 0.23
C ASN A 211 15.39 -6.67 1.39
N MET A 212 15.64 -5.37 1.56
CA MET A 212 16.21 -4.87 2.82
C MET A 212 15.27 -5.21 3.97
N LEU A 213 13.99 -4.86 3.85
CA LEU A 213 13.00 -5.11 4.89
C LEU A 213 12.79 -6.61 5.13
N MET A 214 12.73 -7.41 4.06
CA MET A 214 12.61 -8.86 4.19
C MET A 214 13.84 -9.50 4.86
N GLY A 215 15.04 -9.01 4.53
CA GLY A 215 16.27 -9.44 5.20
C GLY A 215 16.29 -9.09 6.69
N MET A 216 15.69 -7.96 7.08
CA MET A 216 15.52 -7.61 8.48
C MET A 216 14.53 -8.54 9.19
N TRP A 217 13.41 -8.91 8.55
CA TRP A 217 12.50 -9.90 9.13
C TRP A 217 13.13 -11.28 9.27
N GLU A 218 13.92 -11.71 8.29
CA GLU A 218 14.71 -12.95 8.39
C GLU A 218 15.69 -12.88 9.58
N LEU A 219 16.41 -11.77 9.74
CA LEU A 219 17.39 -11.60 10.82
C LEU A 219 16.72 -11.58 12.20
N LEU A 220 15.62 -10.85 12.33
CA LEU A 220 14.97 -10.61 13.61
C LEU A 220 14.05 -11.76 14.06
N SER A 221 13.58 -12.60 13.13
CA SER A 221 12.84 -13.84 13.42
C SER A 221 13.72 -15.06 13.67
N THR A 222 15.03 -14.86 13.77
CA THR A 222 16.00 -15.94 14.01
C THR A 222 16.85 -15.64 15.25
N LEU A 223 16.39 -14.73 16.11
CA LEU A 223 17.07 -14.44 17.38
C LEU A 223 16.77 -15.52 18.43
N ASP A 224 15.62 -16.16 18.33
CA ASP A 224 15.20 -17.30 19.14
C ASP A 224 14.67 -18.46 18.26
N ASP A 225 13.95 -19.42 18.85
CA ASP A 225 13.53 -20.66 18.19
C ASP A 225 12.18 -20.54 17.47
N ASP A 226 11.36 -19.54 17.79
CA ASP A 226 10.06 -19.36 17.19
C ASP A 226 10.14 -18.49 15.91
N PRO A 227 9.13 -18.56 15.01
CA PRO A 227 9.22 -17.88 13.72
C PRO A 227 8.83 -16.39 13.77
N GLU A 228 8.43 -15.88 14.93
CA GLU A 228 7.98 -14.51 15.14
C GLU A 228 9.16 -13.55 15.34
N LEU A 229 8.92 -12.25 15.28
CA LEU A 229 9.95 -11.27 15.60
C LEU A 229 10.11 -11.14 17.11
N ASP A 230 11.25 -11.55 17.66
CA ASP A 230 11.60 -11.42 19.09
C ASP A 230 12.24 -10.04 19.41
N VAL A 231 11.78 -8.98 18.75
CA VAL A 231 12.14 -7.59 19.04
C VAL A 231 10.98 -6.65 18.70
N PHE A 232 11.04 -5.43 19.23
CA PHE A 232 10.21 -4.31 18.77
C PHE A 232 10.96 -3.49 17.69
N PRO A 233 10.61 -3.61 16.40
CA PRO A 233 11.33 -2.95 15.32
C PRO A 233 10.78 -1.55 15.00
N GLY A 234 11.60 -0.70 14.39
CA GLY A 234 11.17 0.59 13.85
C GLY A 234 12.14 1.07 12.78
N VAL A 235 11.66 1.79 11.77
CA VAL A 235 12.53 2.30 10.69
C VAL A 235 12.83 3.78 10.93
N LEU A 236 14.11 4.16 10.91
CA LEU A 236 14.54 5.55 10.94
C LEU A 236 14.95 5.96 9.53
N LEU A 237 14.12 6.76 8.85
CA LEU A 237 14.34 7.15 7.46
C LEU A 237 13.74 8.52 7.19
N ALA A 238 14.48 9.35 6.45
CA ALA A 238 14.01 10.64 5.94
C ALA A 238 14.63 10.91 4.56
N SER A 239 14.15 11.93 3.84
CA SER A 239 14.64 12.19 2.48
C SER A 239 16.05 12.79 2.44
N ASN A 240 16.52 13.39 3.54
CA ASN A 240 17.82 14.04 3.64
C ASN A 240 18.27 14.18 5.11
N ALA A 241 19.53 14.57 5.33
CA ALA A 241 20.12 14.68 6.67
C ALA A 241 19.42 15.70 7.59
N PRO A 242 19.04 16.92 7.14
CA PRO A 242 18.26 17.85 7.96
C PRO A 242 16.93 17.28 8.46
N ALA A 243 16.16 16.64 7.56
CA ALA A 243 14.91 15.99 7.92
C ALA A 243 15.13 14.81 8.87
N PHE A 244 16.20 14.03 8.64
CA PHE A 244 16.58 12.92 9.51
C PHE A 244 16.94 13.39 10.92
N SER A 245 17.77 14.42 11.04
CA SER A 245 18.12 15.04 12.32
C SER A 245 16.87 15.57 13.04
N LYS A 246 15.92 16.15 12.31
CA LYS A 246 14.63 16.60 12.84
C LYS A 246 13.77 15.43 13.33
N LEU A 247 13.72 14.31 12.62
CA LEU A 247 13.02 13.09 13.08
C LEU A 247 13.59 12.63 14.43
N ILE A 248 14.92 12.53 14.55
CA ILE A 248 15.57 12.12 15.80
C ILE A 248 15.29 13.12 16.92
N ALA A 249 15.46 14.41 16.67
CA ALA A 249 15.20 15.45 17.68
C ALA A 249 13.76 15.39 18.20
N GLN A 250 12.80 15.11 17.32
CA GLN A 250 11.41 14.93 17.72
C GLN A 250 11.24 13.69 18.59
N SER A 251 11.81 12.54 18.21
CA SER A 251 11.74 11.33 19.04
C SER A 251 12.26 11.56 20.45
N LEU A 252 13.39 12.28 20.59
CA LEU A 252 14.00 12.60 21.89
C LEU A 252 13.16 13.53 22.77
N SER A 253 12.36 14.39 22.15
CA SER A 253 11.54 15.40 22.85
C SER A 253 10.07 15.01 22.97
N HIS A 254 9.66 13.92 22.33
CA HIS A 254 8.26 13.51 22.25
C HIS A 254 7.74 13.18 23.63
N GLN A 255 6.52 13.65 23.90
CA GLN A 255 5.75 13.26 25.06
C GLN A 255 4.50 12.56 24.54
N PRO A 256 4.16 11.37 25.06
CA PRO A 256 2.96 10.66 24.65
C PRO A 256 1.74 11.58 24.75
N VAL A 257 0.95 11.66 23.67
CA VAL A 257 -0.27 12.45 23.70
C VAL A 257 -1.29 11.69 24.54
N ALA A 258 -1.70 12.29 25.66
CA ALA A 258 -2.72 11.72 26.51
C ALA A 258 -4.05 11.53 25.76
N ASP A 259 -4.79 10.47 26.08
CA ASP A 259 -6.08 10.13 25.45
C ASP A 259 -7.06 11.31 25.38
N THR A 260 -7.13 12.10 26.45
CA THR A 260 -8.00 13.29 26.55
C THR A 260 -7.59 14.44 25.61
N HIS A 261 -6.35 14.42 25.11
CA HIS A 261 -5.79 15.42 24.22
C HIS A 261 -5.66 14.91 22.77
N LEU A 262 -6.11 13.69 22.48
CA LEU A 262 -6.14 13.17 21.11
C LEU A 262 -7.04 14.05 20.24
N ARG A 263 -6.53 14.38 19.05
CA ARG A 263 -7.22 15.18 18.03
C ARG A 263 -7.10 14.44 16.69
N PRO A 264 -7.91 13.39 16.48
CA PRO A 264 -7.86 12.58 15.28
C PRO A 264 -8.55 13.28 14.11
N ILE A 265 -7.99 13.15 12.91
CA ILE A 265 -8.66 13.48 11.64
C ILE A 265 -8.59 12.27 10.71
N ALA A 266 -9.73 11.89 10.13
CA ALA A 266 -9.79 10.75 9.21
C ALA A 266 -10.11 11.20 7.78
N LEU A 267 -9.32 10.70 6.82
CA LEU A 267 -9.45 10.98 5.40
C LEU A 267 -9.80 9.70 4.65
N SER A 268 -10.83 9.75 3.81
CA SER A 268 -11.30 8.61 3.04
C SER A 268 -11.47 8.95 1.57
N GLN A 269 -11.08 8.02 0.71
CA GLN A 269 -11.32 8.12 -0.73
C GLN A 269 -12.52 7.27 -1.16
N VAL A 270 -13.44 7.87 -1.91
CA VAL A 270 -14.60 7.20 -2.51
C VAL A 270 -14.47 7.27 -4.03
N LEU A 271 -13.86 6.26 -4.64
CA LEU A 271 -13.52 6.30 -6.07
C LEU A 271 -14.75 6.19 -6.98
N SER A 272 -15.73 5.37 -6.60
CA SER A 272 -16.94 5.08 -7.37
C SER A 272 -18.13 4.80 -6.46
N ASP A 273 -19.34 4.79 -7.03
CA ASP A 273 -20.59 4.48 -6.32
C ASP A 273 -20.55 3.11 -5.61
N ALA A 274 -19.74 2.18 -6.09
CA ALA A 274 -19.58 0.85 -5.52
C ALA A 274 -18.50 0.75 -4.43
N GLU A 275 -17.63 1.75 -4.29
CA GLU A 275 -16.44 1.71 -3.43
C GLU A 275 -16.62 2.54 -2.15
N THR A 276 -17.50 2.08 -1.27
CA THR A 276 -17.86 2.79 -0.03
C THR A 276 -17.01 2.42 1.18
N ARG A 277 -16.11 1.44 1.05
CA ARG A 277 -15.36 0.85 2.17
C ARG A 277 -14.50 1.85 2.94
N SER A 278 -13.82 2.76 2.25
CA SER A 278 -13.03 3.82 2.90
C SER A 278 -13.91 4.77 3.71
N LEU A 279 -15.11 5.10 3.18
CA LEU A 279 -16.09 5.93 3.87
C LEU A 279 -16.65 5.23 5.11
N GLN A 280 -16.91 3.91 5.03
CA GLN A 280 -17.31 3.11 6.19
C GLN A 280 -16.25 3.22 7.28
N LYS A 281 -14.97 3.04 6.96
CA LYS A 281 -13.84 3.12 7.92
C LYS A 281 -13.72 4.49 8.60
N ALA A 282 -13.86 5.58 7.85
CA ALA A 282 -13.87 6.91 8.43
C ALA A 282 -15.05 7.11 9.39
N ALA A 283 -16.24 6.59 9.06
CA ALA A 283 -17.39 6.64 9.94
C ALA A 283 -17.22 5.76 11.19
N MET A 284 -16.60 4.58 11.06
CA MET A 284 -16.25 3.69 12.17
C MET A 284 -15.32 4.39 13.17
N LEU A 285 -14.24 5.00 12.68
CA LEU A 285 -13.31 5.77 13.52
C LEU A 285 -14.00 6.93 14.23
N ARG A 286 -14.87 7.66 13.53
CA ARG A 286 -15.65 8.74 14.15
C ARG A 286 -16.53 8.23 15.28
N GLN A 287 -17.17 7.07 15.13
CA GLN A 287 -17.98 6.47 16.20
C GLN A 287 -17.12 6.05 17.39
N TYR A 288 -15.97 5.43 17.11
CA TYR A 288 -15.03 4.96 18.13
C TYR A 288 -14.40 6.09 18.97
N PHE A 289 -13.99 7.20 18.35
CA PHE A 289 -13.44 8.32 19.09
C PHE A 289 -14.54 9.12 19.81
N ARG A 290 -15.73 9.22 19.21
CA ARG A 290 -16.88 9.87 19.86
C ARG A 290 -17.32 9.15 21.13
N SER A 291 -17.16 7.82 21.24
CA SER A 291 -17.46 7.10 22.48
C SER A 291 -16.50 7.44 23.63
N ARG A 292 -15.44 8.22 23.36
CA ARG A 292 -14.46 8.75 24.30
C ARG A 292 -14.53 10.28 24.41
N ASP A 293 -15.64 10.87 23.96
CA ASP A 293 -15.85 12.33 23.90
C ASP A 293 -14.83 13.10 23.05
N LEU A 294 -14.21 12.41 22.08
CA LEU A 294 -13.27 13.03 21.14
C LEU A 294 -13.96 13.37 19.82
N GLU A 295 -13.79 14.60 19.36
CA GLU A 295 -14.19 15.00 18.02
C GLU A 295 -13.28 14.36 16.97
N THR A 296 -13.85 14.00 15.81
CA THR A 296 -13.09 13.45 14.69
C THR A 296 -13.57 14.08 13.39
N PRO A 297 -12.92 15.17 12.95
CA PRO A 297 -13.04 15.70 11.60
C PRO A 297 -12.92 14.62 10.53
N ILE A 298 -13.81 14.64 9.53
CA ILE A 298 -13.79 13.69 8.41
C ILE A 298 -13.65 14.41 7.09
N VAL A 299 -12.67 13.99 6.29
CA VAL A 299 -12.50 14.41 4.90
C VAL A 299 -12.81 13.23 3.99
N ALA A 300 -13.87 13.33 3.19
CA ALA A 300 -14.24 12.33 2.20
C ALA A 300 -14.03 12.90 0.79
N ILE A 301 -13.13 12.30 0.01
CA ILE A 301 -12.78 12.75 -1.34
C ILE A 301 -13.41 11.83 -2.38
N TYR A 302 -14.34 12.37 -3.15
CA TYR A 302 -15.16 11.65 -4.12
C TYR A 302 -14.58 11.72 -5.53
N GLY A 303 -14.36 10.57 -6.15
CA GLY A 303 -13.99 10.46 -7.56
C GLY A 303 -15.16 10.82 -8.49
N LYS A 304 -14.86 11.11 -9.76
CA LYS A 304 -15.88 11.47 -10.77
C LYS A 304 -16.94 10.39 -11.03
N LYS A 305 -16.65 9.14 -10.66
CA LYS A 305 -17.57 7.99 -10.76
C LYS A 305 -18.40 7.75 -9.48
N ALA A 306 -18.26 8.60 -8.46
CA ALA A 306 -18.94 8.48 -7.16
C ALA A 306 -20.12 9.47 -7.04
N LYS A 307 -21.01 9.47 -8.05
CA LYS A 307 -22.14 10.42 -8.15
C LYS A 307 -23.29 10.08 -7.21
N ALA A 308 -23.58 8.79 -7.04
CA ALA A 308 -24.62 8.24 -6.19
C ALA A 308 -24.07 7.62 -4.89
N ALA A 309 -22.76 7.69 -4.66
CA ALA A 309 -22.14 7.23 -3.43
C ALA A 309 -22.72 7.96 -2.19
N PRO A 310 -22.87 7.27 -1.05
CA PRO A 310 -23.32 7.89 0.19
C PRO A 310 -22.37 9.01 0.63
N ARG A 311 -22.93 10.03 1.26
CA ARG A 311 -22.20 11.16 1.86
C ARG A 311 -22.41 11.17 3.37
N LEU A 312 -21.31 11.28 4.10
CA LEU A 312 -21.40 11.47 5.55
C LEU A 312 -21.92 12.88 5.83
N LYS A 313 -22.71 12.99 6.90
CA LYS A 313 -23.34 14.24 7.35
C LYS A 313 -22.84 14.61 8.75
N GLY A 314 -23.10 15.84 9.14
CA GLY A 314 -22.76 16.39 10.45
C GLY A 314 -21.67 17.45 10.37
N GLU A 315 -21.43 18.11 11.50
CA GLU A 315 -20.38 19.11 11.62
C GLU A 315 -19.00 18.49 11.38
N GLN A 316 -18.05 19.32 10.92
CA GLN A 316 -16.68 18.92 10.64
C GLN A 316 -16.59 17.71 9.68
N VAL A 317 -17.46 17.70 8.65
CA VAL A 317 -17.40 16.75 7.53
C VAL A 317 -17.23 17.53 6.23
N TRP A 318 -16.12 17.30 5.54
CA TRP A 318 -15.84 17.87 4.22
C TRP A 318 -15.99 16.77 3.17
N ASN A 319 -17.00 16.90 2.31
CA ASN A 319 -17.21 16.00 1.17
C ASN A 319 -16.64 16.67 -0.10
N LEU A 320 -15.33 16.49 -0.34
CA LEU A 320 -14.60 17.09 -1.45
C LEU A 320 -14.75 16.29 -2.74
N GLU A 321 -14.53 16.92 -3.89
CA GLU A 321 -14.40 16.22 -5.16
C GLU A 321 -12.94 16.13 -5.60
N ALA A 322 -12.52 14.97 -6.08
CA ALA A 322 -11.23 14.81 -6.72
C ALA A 322 -11.20 15.65 -8.02
N PRO A 323 -10.07 16.32 -8.34
CA PRO A 323 -9.95 17.12 -9.56
C PRO A 323 -10.24 16.33 -10.84
N GLY A 324 -9.81 15.06 -10.87
CA GLY A 324 -9.98 14.16 -12.02
C GLY A 324 -8.80 14.23 -13.00
N GLY A 325 -8.84 13.41 -14.05
CA GLY A 325 -7.81 13.41 -15.10
C GLY A 325 -6.40 12.99 -14.66
N GLY A 326 -6.28 12.26 -13.54
CA GLY A 326 -4.99 11.90 -12.94
C GLY A 326 -4.43 12.94 -11.97
N ASN A 327 -5.14 14.05 -11.75
CA ASN A 327 -4.78 15.06 -10.76
C ASN A 327 -5.42 14.76 -9.39
N PHE A 328 -4.73 15.20 -8.34
CA PHE A 328 -5.07 14.95 -6.93
C PHE A 328 -5.17 16.28 -6.16
N ILE A 329 -5.69 16.23 -4.94
CA ILE A 329 -5.79 17.41 -4.08
C ILE A 329 -4.37 17.83 -3.65
N GLU A 330 -3.95 19.02 -4.09
CA GLU A 330 -2.65 19.62 -3.71
C GLU A 330 -2.76 20.63 -2.57
N SER A 331 -3.98 21.08 -2.22
CA SER A 331 -4.22 22.00 -1.11
C SER A 331 -5.64 21.88 -0.57
N PHE A 332 -5.81 22.25 0.70
CA PHE A 332 -7.12 22.29 1.36
C PHE A 332 -7.55 23.73 1.63
N SER A 333 -8.86 23.94 1.86
CA SER A 333 -9.37 25.24 2.28
C SER A 333 -8.73 25.68 3.61
N PRO A 334 -8.64 26.99 3.91
CA PRO A 334 -8.02 27.46 5.15
C PRO A 334 -8.59 26.83 6.42
N ASP A 335 -9.92 26.65 6.47
CA ASP A 335 -10.64 25.99 7.55
C ASP A 335 -10.18 24.53 7.75
N LEU A 336 -10.14 23.74 6.67
CA LEU A 336 -9.71 22.35 6.75
C LEU A 336 -8.20 22.23 7.04
N SER A 337 -7.38 23.11 6.47
CA SER A 337 -5.95 23.21 6.80
C SER A 337 -5.76 23.52 8.29
N GLY A 338 -6.60 24.37 8.88
CA GLY A 338 -6.65 24.61 10.32
C GLY A 338 -6.87 23.33 11.13
N LYS A 339 -7.79 22.46 10.70
CA LYS A 339 -8.04 21.17 11.36
C LYS A 339 -6.88 20.19 11.25
N PHE A 340 -6.15 20.18 10.14
CA PHE A 340 -4.90 19.43 10.05
C PHE A 340 -3.80 19.98 10.96
N ASN A 341 -3.73 21.30 11.12
CA ASN A 341 -2.77 21.94 12.02
C ASN A 341 -3.08 21.65 13.50
N GLU A 342 -4.36 21.55 13.87
CA GLU A 342 -4.81 21.23 15.24
C GLU A 342 -4.67 19.75 15.59
N SER A 343 -4.67 18.84 14.61
CA SER A 343 -4.65 17.39 14.85
C SER A 343 -3.32 16.88 15.38
N ASN A 344 -3.31 15.73 16.03
CA ASN A 344 -2.08 15.00 16.37
C ASN A 344 -2.06 13.57 15.80
N LEU A 345 -3.19 13.12 15.24
CA LEU A 345 -3.35 11.84 14.60
C LEU A 345 -4.08 12.02 13.27
N ILE A 346 -3.42 11.69 12.17
CA ILE A 346 -3.98 11.75 10.82
C ILE A 346 -4.11 10.32 10.28
N ILE A 347 -5.32 9.92 9.93
CA ILE A 347 -5.62 8.55 9.50
C ILE A 347 -6.19 8.57 8.08
N MET A 348 -5.55 7.89 7.13
CA MET A 348 -5.91 7.95 5.71
C MET A 348 -6.28 6.57 5.16
N HIS A 349 -7.40 6.49 4.42
CA HIS A 349 -7.94 5.25 3.86
C HIS A 349 -8.37 5.38 2.40
N GLY A 350 -7.81 4.53 1.54
CA GLY A 350 -8.13 4.58 0.13
C GLY A 350 -7.05 3.91 -0.73
N HIS A 351 -7.09 4.21 -2.01
CA HIS A 351 -6.06 3.82 -2.96
C HIS A 351 -4.83 4.72 -2.82
N GLY A 352 -3.71 4.24 -3.33
CA GLY A 352 -2.45 4.99 -3.33
C GLY A 352 -1.54 4.54 -4.46
N VAL A 353 -0.69 5.46 -4.88
CA VAL A 353 0.46 5.26 -5.77
C VAL A 353 1.63 6.09 -5.20
N PRO A 354 2.88 5.90 -5.64
CA PRO A 354 3.95 6.79 -5.21
C PRO A 354 3.56 8.26 -5.40
N GLY A 355 3.83 9.10 -4.41
CA GLY A 355 3.44 10.52 -4.38
C GLY A 355 1.94 10.82 -4.20
N MET A 356 1.09 9.83 -3.92
CA MET A 356 -0.34 10.05 -3.66
C MET A 356 -0.93 9.05 -2.67
N SER A 357 -1.65 9.54 -1.67
CA SER A 357 -2.48 8.71 -0.80
C SER A 357 -3.90 9.24 -0.74
N CYS A 358 -4.89 8.39 -1.00
CA CYS A 358 -6.31 8.68 -0.80
C CYS A 358 -6.82 9.92 -1.55
N SER A 359 -6.38 10.12 -2.80
CA SER A 359 -6.61 11.32 -3.64
C SER A 359 -5.92 12.61 -3.17
N VAL A 360 -5.01 12.54 -2.20
CA VAL A 360 -4.17 13.66 -1.76
C VAL A 360 -2.80 13.50 -2.40
N ASP A 361 -2.36 14.52 -3.13
CA ASP A 361 -1.03 14.57 -3.70
C ASP A 361 0.02 14.73 -2.59
N ILE A 362 1.28 14.36 -2.84
CA ILE A 362 2.39 14.64 -1.94
C ILE A 362 2.54 16.13 -1.61
N LYS A 363 2.13 17.03 -2.52
CA LYS A 363 2.09 18.48 -2.25
C LYS A 363 0.97 18.88 -1.27
N GLY A 364 -0.08 18.07 -1.16
CA GLY A 364 -1.18 18.28 -0.24
C GLY A 364 -0.93 17.77 1.18
N VAL A 365 0.24 17.19 1.46
CA VAL A 365 0.63 16.82 2.83
C VAL A 365 0.83 18.11 3.64
N PRO A 366 0.21 18.27 4.83
CA PRO A 366 0.28 19.50 5.61
C PRO A 366 1.72 19.94 5.89
N GLU A 367 2.04 21.22 5.68
CA GLU A 367 3.41 21.72 5.79
C GLU A 367 4.02 21.57 7.19
N ASN A 368 3.17 21.58 8.23
CA ASN A 368 3.58 21.38 9.61
C ASN A 368 2.97 20.10 10.17
N LEU A 369 3.79 19.04 10.25
CA LEU A 369 3.42 17.79 10.90
C LEU A 369 4.15 17.56 12.22
N HIS A 370 4.76 18.60 12.80
CA HIS A 370 5.56 18.50 14.02
C HIS A 370 4.87 17.70 15.13
N GLY A 371 5.50 16.60 15.56
CA GLY A 371 5.01 15.74 16.65
C GLY A 371 3.77 14.91 16.31
N LYS A 372 3.30 14.92 15.05
CA LYS A 372 2.07 14.22 14.65
C LYS A 372 2.35 12.79 14.22
N VAL A 373 1.34 11.94 14.37
CA VAL A 373 1.29 10.58 13.85
C VAL A 373 0.49 10.56 12.54
N LEU A 374 1.09 10.04 11.47
CA LEU A 374 0.42 9.82 10.19
C LEU A 374 0.25 8.32 9.93
N MET A 375 -0.97 7.86 9.68
CA MET A 375 -1.23 6.47 9.31
C MET A 375 -1.90 6.36 7.95
N THR A 376 -1.19 5.77 6.99
CA THR A 376 -1.68 5.61 5.61
C THR A 376 -2.04 4.15 5.31
N GLY A 377 -3.34 3.88 5.17
CA GLY A 377 -3.89 2.59 4.78
C GLY A 377 -4.03 2.45 3.27
N SER A 378 -3.01 2.86 2.50
CA SER A 378 -3.03 2.90 1.03
C SER A 378 -1.81 2.21 0.42
N CYS A 379 -1.94 1.74 -0.83
CA CYS A 379 -0.81 1.16 -1.55
C CYS A 379 0.30 2.20 -1.82
N PHE A 380 1.56 1.76 -1.86
CA PHE A 380 2.75 2.53 -2.25
C PHE A 380 3.01 3.81 -1.45
N SER A 381 2.37 4.02 -0.31
CA SER A 381 2.58 5.22 0.51
C SER A 381 4.01 5.31 1.04
N ALA A 382 4.68 4.16 1.20
CA ALA A 382 6.08 4.05 1.62
C ALA A 382 6.97 3.47 0.51
N SER A 383 6.65 3.68 -0.76
CA SER A 383 7.38 3.08 -1.89
C SER A 383 8.88 3.43 -1.88
N PRO A 384 9.79 2.46 -2.09
CA PRO A 384 11.21 2.75 -2.14
C PRO A 384 11.60 3.46 -3.44
N ASN A 385 12.69 4.25 -3.39
CA ASN A 385 13.22 4.95 -4.58
C ASN A 385 13.84 3.99 -5.60
N LYS A 386 14.30 2.83 -5.13
CA LYS A 386 14.80 1.72 -5.92
C LYS A 386 14.07 0.46 -5.45
N SER A 387 13.43 -0.25 -6.38
CA SER A 387 12.68 -1.47 -6.09
C SER A 387 13.51 -2.70 -6.46
N ASP A 388 13.45 -3.74 -5.64
CA ASP A 388 14.04 -5.05 -5.94
C ASP A 388 13.10 -5.89 -6.84
N LEU A 389 11.91 -5.37 -7.11
CA LEU A 389 10.82 -6.11 -7.73
C LEU A 389 10.39 -5.48 -9.06
N PRO A 390 9.80 -6.26 -9.98
CA PRO A 390 9.39 -5.75 -11.28
C PRO A 390 8.41 -4.58 -11.17
N GLU A 391 8.53 -3.61 -12.08
CA GLU A 391 7.64 -2.46 -12.15
C GLU A 391 6.17 -2.88 -12.32
N MET A 392 5.31 -2.22 -11.56
CA MET A 392 3.87 -2.28 -11.75
C MET A 392 3.45 -1.09 -12.60
N ARG A 393 2.61 -1.31 -13.62
CA ARG A 393 2.04 -0.22 -14.44
C ARG A 393 0.82 0.40 -13.78
N ASP A 394 0.01 -0.44 -13.15
CA ASP A 394 -1.29 -0.07 -12.59
C ASP A 394 -1.38 -0.52 -11.14
N ALA A 395 -1.93 0.35 -10.30
CA ALA A 395 -2.31 0.08 -8.91
C ALA A 395 -3.84 -0.12 -8.81
N PRO A 396 -4.34 -0.69 -7.69
CA PRO A 396 -5.77 -0.70 -7.39
C PRO A 396 -6.41 0.70 -7.56
N GLY A 397 -7.66 0.73 -8.03
CA GLY A 397 -8.34 1.98 -8.40
C GLY A 397 -8.06 2.46 -9.84
N GLY A 398 -7.23 1.74 -10.61
CA GLY A 398 -6.95 2.07 -12.00
C GLY A 398 -5.97 3.24 -12.17
N TYR A 399 -5.15 3.50 -11.15
CA TYR A 399 -4.12 4.53 -11.19
C TYR A 399 -2.85 3.99 -11.84
N THR A 400 -2.27 4.79 -12.73
CA THR A 400 -0.93 4.52 -13.27
C THR A 400 0.12 4.75 -12.18
N VAL A 401 0.98 3.77 -11.99
CA VAL A 401 2.12 3.87 -11.08
C VAL A 401 3.23 4.61 -11.81
N GLN A 402 3.67 5.71 -11.23
CA GLN A 402 4.80 6.50 -11.72
C GLN A 402 5.83 6.64 -10.61
N LYS A 403 7.10 6.79 -10.98
CA LYS A 403 8.16 7.05 -10.00
C LYS A 403 7.98 8.46 -9.42
N ARG A 404 7.66 8.51 -8.13
CA ARG A 404 7.53 9.72 -7.32
C ARG A 404 8.01 9.39 -5.91
N ASP A 405 8.32 10.40 -5.12
CA ASP A 405 8.72 10.21 -3.72
C ASP A 405 7.61 9.53 -2.92
N ALA A 406 8.00 8.78 -1.90
CA ALA A 406 7.05 8.15 -0.98
C ALA A 406 6.24 9.22 -0.24
N PHE A 407 4.93 9.00 -0.12
CA PHE A 407 4.03 9.91 0.57
C PHE A 407 4.39 10.07 2.06
N VAL A 408 4.75 8.96 2.73
CA VAL A 408 5.12 8.99 4.15
C VAL A 408 6.45 9.69 4.41
N LEU A 409 7.39 9.68 3.46
CA LEU A 409 8.67 10.39 3.62
C LEU A 409 8.46 11.90 3.64
N ARG A 410 7.56 12.41 2.78
CA ARG A 410 7.17 13.83 2.84
C ARG A 410 6.63 14.20 4.22
N ALA A 411 5.84 13.32 4.82
CA ALA A 411 5.28 13.57 6.14
C ALA A 411 6.36 13.66 7.22
N ILE A 412 7.32 12.74 7.20
CA ILE A 412 8.51 12.76 8.08
C ILE A 412 9.32 14.04 7.87
N ASP A 413 9.57 14.44 6.62
CA ASP A 413 10.32 15.67 6.32
C ASP A 413 9.59 16.93 6.84
N GLN A 414 8.26 16.93 6.79
CA GLN A 414 7.41 17.99 7.36
C GLN A 414 7.27 17.90 8.88
N GLY A 415 7.83 16.86 9.48
CA GLY A 415 8.01 16.72 10.91
C GLY A 415 7.04 15.76 11.58
N ALA A 416 6.43 14.80 10.90
CA ALA A 416 5.76 13.71 11.61
C ALA A 416 6.78 12.95 12.48
N VAL A 417 6.37 12.56 13.70
CA VAL A 417 7.21 11.76 14.61
C VAL A 417 7.08 10.26 14.30
N VAL A 418 5.92 9.85 13.76
CA VAL A 418 5.65 8.49 13.31
C VAL A 418 4.86 8.52 12.00
N ALA A 419 5.24 7.67 11.05
CA ALA A 419 4.48 7.46 9.81
C ALA A 419 4.33 5.98 9.48
N PHE A 420 3.09 5.51 9.33
CA PHE A 420 2.75 4.16 8.90
C PHE A 420 2.39 4.13 7.41
N GLY A 421 2.95 3.17 6.67
CA GLY A 421 2.64 2.97 5.26
C GLY A 421 3.03 1.59 4.74
N HIS A 422 3.05 1.46 3.42
CA HIS A 422 3.35 0.20 2.75
C HIS A 422 4.16 0.43 1.46
N GLN A 423 5.19 -0.38 1.21
CA GLN A 423 6.07 -0.19 0.05
C GLN A 423 5.37 -0.54 -1.28
N ARG A 424 4.40 -1.46 -1.24
CA ARG A 424 3.62 -1.94 -2.41
C ARG A 424 2.12 -2.02 -2.19
N LEU A 425 1.49 -3.19 -2.32
CA LEU A 425 0.04 -3.34 -2.26
C LEU A 425 -0.42 -3.55 -0.82
N SER A 426 -1.14 -2.56 -0.27
CA SER A 426 -1.64 -2.58 1.09
C SER A 426 -3.02 -3.22 1.19
N SER A 427 -3.28 -3.91 2.30
CA SER A 427 -4.63 -4.33 2.72
C SER A 427 -5.44 -3.15 3.30
N GLY A 428 -4.75 -2.07 3.67
CA GLY A 428 -5.32 -0.87 4.27
C GLY A 428 -5.77 -1.07 5.72
N PHE A 429 -6.94 -0.52 6.06
CA PHE A 429 -7.50 -0.51 7.43
C PHE A 429 -7.43 -1.84 8.21
N PRO A 430 -7.69 -3.02 7.62
CA PRO A 430 -7.55 -4.29 8.34
C PRO A 430 -6.18 -4.51 9.00
N HIS A 431 -5.11 -3.92 8.48
CA HIS A 431 -3.77 -4.02 9.06
C HIS A 431 -3.35 -2.72 9.77
N LEU A 432 -3.90 -1.56 9.37
CA LEU A 432 -3.63 -0.28 10.04
C LEU A 432 -4.29 -0.21 11.42
N TYR A 433 -5.56 -0.63 11.55
CA TYR A 433 -6.30 -0.46 12.80
C TYR A 433 -5.69 -1.25 13.97
N PRO A 434 -5.26 -2.52 13.84
CA PRO A 434 -4.60 -3.22 14.94
C PRO A 434 -3.33 -2.50 15.45
N VAL A 435 -2.58 -1.84 14.57
CA VAL A 435 -1.43 -1.02 14.96
C VAL A 435 -1.88 0.24 15.71
N LEU A 436 -2.89 0.94 15.19
CA LEU A 436 -3.47 2.10 15.86
C LEU A 436 -4.01 1.74 17.25
N GLU A 437 -4.75 0.64 17.35
CA GLU A 437 -5.32 0.12 18.59
C GLU A 437 -4.23 -0.17 19.62
N CYS A 438 -3.17 -0.85 19.21
CA CYS A 438 -2.01 -1.10 20.07
C CYS A 438 -1.37 0.20 20.59
N TRP A 439 -1.22 1.22 19.74
CA TRP A 439 -0.66 2.51 20.18
C TRP A 439 -1.61 3.30 21.09
N LEU A 440 -2.92 3.23 20.83
CA LEU A 440 -3.94 3.86 21.69
C LEU A 440 -4.04 3.18 23.08
N GLU A 441 -3.56 1.94 23.22
CA GLU A 441 -3.43 1.27 24.52
C GLU A 441 -2.18 1.72 25.31
N GLY A 442 -1.37 2.63 24.75
CA GLY A 442 -0.14 3.16 25.37
C GLY A 442 1.13 2.37 25.03
N ASN A 443 1.06 1.42 24.08
CA ASN A 443 2.24 0.64 23.67
C ASN A 443 3.15 1.44 22.73
N THR A 444 4.39 0.98 22.57
CA THR A 444 5.37 1.67 21.73
C THR A 444 5.10 1.49 20.23
N VAL A 445 5.73 2.35 19.43
CA VAL A 445 5.80 2.25 17.97
C VAL A 445 6.20 0.84 17.55
N GLY A 446 7.29 0.33 18.13
CA GLY A 446 7.85 -0.96 17.74
C GLY A 446 6.98 -2.14 18.17
N GLU A 447 6.29 -2.06 19.30
CA GLU A 447 5.36 -3.11 19.71
C GLU A 447 4.16 -3.23 18.75
N GLY A 448 3.56 -2.10 18.37
CA GLY A 448 2.50 -2.11 17.36
C GLY A 448 2.98 -2.65 16.01
N TYR A 449 4.23 -2.37 15.64
CA TYR A 449 4.81 -2.86 14.39
C TYR A 449 5.10 -4.38 14.45
N GLN A 450 5.70 -4.86 15.54
CA GLN A 450 5.96 -6.28 15.77
C GLN A 450 4.66 -7.09 15.72
N ARG A 451 3.63 -6.69 16.50
CA ARG A 451 2.34 -7.38 16.53
C ARG A 451 1.69 -7.51 15.15
N LEU A 452 1.83 -6.49 14.31
CA LEU A 452 1.37 -6.56 12.91
C LEU A 452 2.16 -7.61 12.12
N ILE A 453 3.49 -7.59 12.17
CA ILE A 453 4.32 -8.51 11.40
C ILE A 453 4.15 -9.95 11.89
N ASN A 454 4.15 -10.19 13.20
CA ASN A 454 3.92 -11.50 13.83
C ASN A 454 2.53 -12.05 13.48
N GLY A 455 1.49 -11.22 13.54
CA GLY A 455 0.16 -11.60 13.08
C GLY A 455 0.12 -12.06 11.61
N LEU A 456 0.95 -11.45 10.75
CA LEU A 456 1.08 -11.83 9.34
C LEU A 456 1.93 -13.08 9.11
N ILE A 457 3.01 -13.25 9.87
CA ILE A 457 3.82 -14.47 9.92
C ILE A 457 2.92 -15.65 10.27
N ASN A 458 2.16 -15.55 11.36
CA ASN A 458 1.23 -16.58 11.81
C ASN A 458 0.11 -16.86 10.82
N LEU A 459 -0.51 -15.81 10.27
CA LEU A 459 -1.60 -15.97 9.29
C LEU A 459 -1.12 -16.75 8.04
N LYS A 460 0.15 -16.58 7.66
CA LYS A 460 0.73 -17.21 6.47
C LYS A 460 1.52 -18.48 6.76
N GLY A 461 1.88 -18.73 8.00
CA GLY A 461 2.73 -19.85 8.40
C GLY A 461 4.15 -19.74 7.84
N LEU A 462 4.70 -18.53 7.81
CA LEU A 462 6.08 -18.27 7.37
C LEU A 462 7.09 -18.77 8.40
N LYS A 463 8.26 -19.16 7.94
CA LYS A 463 9.41 -19.56 8.75
C LYS A 463 10.69 -18.92 8.21
N SER A 464 11.79 -19.06 8.95
CA SER A 464 13.13 -18.74 8.43
C SER A 464 13.35 -19.39 7.06
N GLY A 465 13.89 -18.62 6.13
CA GLY A 465 14.07 -18.95 4.72
C GLY A 465 12.93 -18.47 3.80
N ASP A 466 11.75 -18.14 4.34
CA ASP A 466 10.58 -17.75 3.54
C ASP A 466 10.49 -16.24 3.27
N PHE A 467 11.24 -15.41 4.01
CA PHE A 467 11.05 -13.95 4.02
C PHE A 467 11.65 -13.27 2.78
N VAL A 468 12.85 -13.63 2.37
CA VAL A 468 13.55 -12.97 1.26
C VAL A 468 12.84 -13.21 -0.07
N ILE A 469 12.56 -12.15 -0.84
CA ILE A 469 11.90 -12.30 -2.14
C ILE A 469 12.95 -12.66 -3.19
N ARG A 470 12.94 -13.94 -3.60
CA ARG A 470 13.79 -14.46 -4.66
C ARG A 470 13.10 -14.48 -6.03
N GLU A 471 11.77 -14.46 -6.03
CA GLU A 471 10.96 -14.53 -7.24
C GLU A 471 10.82 -13.17 -7.92
N ARG A 472 10.99 -13.13 -9.25
CA ARG A 472 10.76 -11.92 -10.05
C ARG A 472 9.29 -11.78 -10.46
N THR A 473 8.41 -11.69 -9.47
CA THR A 473 6.96 -11.49 -9.67
C THR A 473 6.51 -10.11 -9.20
N LYS A 474 5.44 -9.57 -9.82
CA LYS A 474 4.85 -8.29 -9.45
C LYS A 474 4.14 -8.32 -8.09
N LYS A 475 3.70 -9.50 -7.65
CA LYS A 475 2.93 -9.68 -6.42
C LYS A 475 3.47 -10.90 -5.66
N PRO A 476 4.67 -10.80 -5.08
CA PRO A 476 5.23 -11.90 -4.30
C PRO A 476 4.34 -12.18 -3.08
N PRO A 477 4.28 -13.43 -2.59
CA PRO A 477 3.57 -13.75 -1.35
C PRO A 477 3.97 -12.84 -0.18
N GLN A 478 5.23 -12.46 -0.10
CA GLN A 478 5.82 -11.61 0.93
C GLN A 478 5.34 -10.15 0.87
N ASN A 479 4.61 -9.74 -0.18
CA ASN A 479 4.07 -8.39 -0.27
C ASN A 479 3.30 -7.98 0.99
N SER A 480 2.63 -8.91 1.67
CA SER A 480 1.91 -8.60 2.92
C SER A 480 2.81 -8.13 4.06
N LEU A 481 4.11 -8.44 4.04
CA LEU A 481 5.08 -8.08 5.07
C LEU A 481 5.79 -6.74 4.78
N LEU A 482 5.44 -6.08 3.67
CA LEU A 482 6.06 -4.82 3.22
C LEU A 482 5.41 -3.57 3.87
N TYR A 483 4.81 -3.74 5.05
CA TYR A 483 4.40 -2.62 5.88
C TYR A 483 5.62 -1.96 6.49
N VAL A 484 5.58 -0.63 6.61
CA VAL A 484 6.66 0.17 7.17
C VAL A 484 6.11 1.11 8.22
N VAL A 485 6.75 1.12 9.37
CA VAL A 485 6.57 2.13 10.41
C VAL A 485 7.86 2.92 10.51
N ILE A 486 7.83 4.17 10.05
CA ILE A 486 8.93 5.12 10.22
C ILE A 486 8.74 5.81 11.56
N GLY A 487 9.71 5.68 12.46
CA GLY A 487 9.67 6.21 13.82
C GLY A 487 10.63 5.44 14.73
N ASP A 488 10.96 6.05 15.88
CA ASP A 488 11.75 5.37 16.91
C ASP A 488 10.92 4.22 17.53
N PRO A 489 11.41 2.96 17.52
CA PRO A 489 10.68 1.82 18.05
C PRO A 489 10.33 1.91 19.54
N ALA A 490 11.12 2.63 20.34
CA ALA A 490 10.88 2.80 21.77
C ALA A 490 9.89 3.94 22.08
N LEU A 491 9.57 4.78 21.09
CA LEU A 491 8.65 5.91 21.28
C LEU A 491 7.24 5.41 21.58
N GLN A 492 6.57 6.01 22.56
CA GLN A 492 5.15 5.85 22.81
C GLN A 492 4.38 7.01 22.17
N PRO A 493 3.59 6.78 21.10
CA PRO A 493 2.90 7.88 20.42
C PRO A 493 1.83 8.53 21.32
N PHE A 494 1.08 7.68 22.02
CA PHE A 494 -0.06 8.03 22.85
C PHE A 494 0.11 7.46 24.26
N GLY A 495 -0.54 8.06 25.24
CA GLY A 495 -0.48 7.64 26.65
C GLY A 495 -1.85 7.64 27.30
N ASN A 496 -2.02 6.76 28.29
CA ASN A 496 -3.23 6.64 29.10
C ASN A 496 -3.37 7.77 30.12
#